data_AF-X0YKD8-F1
#
_entry.id   AF-X0YKD8-F1
#
_cell.length_a   1.000
_cell.length_b   1.000
_cell.length_c   1.000
_cell.angle_alpha   90.00
_cell.angle_beta   90.00
_cell.angle_gamma   90.00
#
_symmetry.space_group_name_H-M   'P 1'
#
loop_
_entity.id
_entity.type
_entity.pdbx_description
1 polymer ?
#
loop_
_entity_poly.entity_id
_entity_poly.type
_entity_poly.pdbx_seq_one_letter_code
_entity_poly.pdbx_strand_id
1 'polypeptide(L)'
;MTSTVFIKPIEGEMTDCIRECFEKFGGVESICKGNVFIKWNGTGPVPEIMTNREVILSTVEVVKEAINPENIYVMENSAVGFCTRLSFEIDNLAKRIEELGANLLYLDEQEP
;
A
#
# COMPACT_ATOMS: atom_id res chain seq x y z
N MET A 1 -19.93 18.15 -5.77
CA MET A 1 -19.63 16.73 -5.49
C MET A 1 -19.21 16.66 -4.03
N THR A 2 -19.88 15.86 -3.21
CA THR A 2 -19.50 15.63 -1.81
C THR A 2 -18.72 14.33 -1.74
N SER A 3 -17.50 14.37 -1.21
CA SER A 3 -16.69 13.17 -0.97
C SER A 3 -16.94 12.68 0.45
N THR A 4 -17.23 11.40 0.60
CA THR A 4 -17.25 10.75 1.92
C THR A 4 -15.83 10.33 2.27
N VAL A 5 -15.35 10.77 3.43
CA VAL A 5 -14.03 10.38 3.97
C VAL A 5 -14.26 9.69 5.31
N PHE A 6 -13.61 8.57 5.51
CA PHE A 6 -13.58 7.86 6.77
C PHE A 6 -12.16 7.91 7.34
N ILE A 7 -12.05 8.21 8.64
CA ILE A 7 -10.79 8.27 9.35
C ILE A 7 -10.91 7.33 10.55
N LYS A 8 -9.97 6.39 10.66
CA LYS A 8 -9.87 5.43 11.76
C LYS A 8 -8.59 5.71 12.55
N PRO A 9 -8.69 6.01 13.86
CA PRO A 9 -7.53 5.96 14.74
C PRO A 9 -6.94 4.54 14.74
N ILE A 10 -5.61 4.45 14.73
CA ILE A 10 -4.92 3.16 14.76
C ILE A 10 -5.01 2.59 16.17
N GLU A 11 -5.76 1.50 16.33
CA GLU A 11 -5.99 0.79 17.58
C GLU A 11 -6.02 -0.72 17.32
N GLY A 12 -5.33 -1.51 18.13
CA GLY A 12 -5.26 -2.97 17.94
C GLY A 12 -4.39 -3.36 16.73
N GLU A 13 -4.79 -4.43 16.04
CA GLU A 13 -4.08 -4.93 14.86
C GLU A 13 -4.33 -4.05 13.63
N MET A 14 -3.27 -3.77 12.88
CA MET A 14 -3.33 -2.87 11.72
C MET A 14 -4.24 -3.43 10.60
N THR A 15 -4.25 -4.75 10.40
CA THR A 15 -5.13 -5.40 9.42
C THR A 15 -6.61 -5.18 9.72
N ASP A 16 -7.00 -5.21 10.99
CA ASP A 16 -8.38 -4.94 11.41
C ASP A 16 -8.75 -3.48 11.14
N CYS A 17 -7.86 -2.54 11.45
CA CYS A 17 -8.05 -1.12 11.11
C CYS A 17 -8.24 -0.91 9.60
N ILE A 18 -7.42 -1.56 8.76
CA ILE A 18 -7.53 -1.45 7.30
C ILE A 18 -8.82 -2.10 6.80
N ARG A 19 -9.18 -3.28 7.32
CA ARG A 19 -10.43 -3.96 6.95
C ARG A 19 -11.64 -3.08 7.27
N GLU A 20 -11.68 -2.48 8.45
CA GLU A 20 -12.75 -1.52 8.82
C GLU A 20 -12.82 -0.33 7.85
N CYS A 21 -11.69 0.18 7.37
CA CYS A 21 -11.68 1.23 6.35
C CYS A 21 -12.35 0.78 5.06
N PHE A 22 -12.05 -0.42 4.55
CA PHE A 22 -12.72 -0.98 3.37
C PHE A 22 -14.22 -1.22 3.61
N GLU A 23 -14.60 -1.75 4.77
CA GLU A 23 -16.00 -2.03 5.13
C GLU A 23 -16.88 -0.77 5.06
N LYS A 24 -16.35 0.41 5.41
CA LYS A 24 -17.11 1.67 5.29
C LYS A 24 -17.49 2.03 3.85
N PHE A 25 -16.84 1.43 2.87
CA PHE A 25 -17.08 1.65 1.45
C PHE A 25 -17.62 0.40 0.74
N GLY A 26 -18.11 -0.59 1.50
CA GLY A 26 -18.73 -1.81 0.95
C GLY A 26 -17.83 -3.05 0.94
N GLY A 27 -16.67 -2.98 1.59
CA GLY A 27 -15.72 -4.09 1.71
C GLY A 27 -14.71 -4.16 0.57
N VAL A 28 -13.67 -4.97 0.75
CA VAL A 28 -12.51 -5.05 -0.17
C VAL A 28 -12.96 -5.43 -1.58
N GLU A 29 -13.82 -6.45 -1.73
CA GLU A 29 -14.32 -6.94 -3.03
C GLU A 29 -15.11 -5.88 -3.82
N SER A 30 -15.71 -4.91 -3.13
CA SER A 30 -16.48 -3.85 -3.78
C SER A 30 -15.58 -2.82 -4.47
N ILE A 31 -14.38 -2.60 -3.91
CA ILE A 31 -13.43 -1.57 -4.35
C ILE A 31 -12.36 -2.17 -5.27
N CYS A 32 -11.78 -3.30 -4.85
CA CYS A 32 -10.64 -3.92 -5.50
C CYS A 32 -11.10 -4.92 -6.56
N LYS A 33 -10.67 -4.74 -7.82
CA LYS A 33 -10.98 -5.64 -8.94
C LYS A 33 -9.83 -5.68 -9.93
N GLY A 34 -9.56 -6.85 -10.51
CA GLY A 34 -8.47 -7.02 -11.47
C GLY A 34 -7.12 -6.70 -10.82
N ASN A 35 -6.32 -5.84 -11.49
CA ASN A 35 -5.05 -5.38 -10.95
C ASN A 35 -5.26 -4.25 -9.93
N VAL A 36 -4.70 -4.40 -8.73
CA VAL A 36 -4.75 -3.40 -7.66
C VAL A 36 -3.37 -2.80 -7.47
N PHE A 37 -3.31 -1.46 -7.52
CA PHE A 37 -2.09 -0.70 -7.34
C PHE A 37 -2.13 0.05 -6.01
N ILE A 38 -1.22 -0.28 -5.10
CA ILE A 38 -1.10 0.33 -3.77
C ILE A 38 0.07 1.31 -3.81
N LYS A 39 -0.25 2.61 -3.90
CA LYS A 39 0.74 3.69 -3.86
C LYS A 39 0.95 4.15 -2.42
N TRP A 40 2.18 4.16 -1.95
CA TRP A 40 2.57 4.71 -0.65
C TRP A 40 3.51 5.90 -0.82
N ASN A 41 3.85 6.61 0.27
CA ASN A 41 4.88 7.65 0.27
C ASN A 41 6.03 7.22 1.20
N GLY A 42 7.17 6.82 0.64
CA GLY A 42 8.28 6.27 1.40
C GLY A 42 9.37 7.24 1.78
N THR A 43 9.38 8.41 1.17
CA THR A 43 10.36 9.46 1.44
C THR A 43 9.67 10.81 1.54
N GLY A 44 10.26 11.71 2.32
CA GLY A 44 9.75 13.05 2.50
C GLY A 44 10.67 13.89 3.39
N PRO A 45 10.52 15.22 3.39
CA PRO A 45 11.27 16.13 4.25
C PRO A 45 10.96 15.95 5.74
N VAL A 46 9.81 15.36 6.09
CA VAL A 46 9.37 15.15 7.48
C VAL A 46 8.68 13.79 7.66
N PRO A 47 8.75 13.16 8.85
CA PRO A 47 8.16 11.83 9.08
C PRO A 47 6.64 11.76 8.91
N GLU A 48 5.91 12.84 9.15
CA GLU A 48 4.44 12.88 9.16
C GLU A 48 3.81 12.65 7.79
N ILE A 49 4.59 12.80 6.71
CA ILE A 49 4.14 12.56 5.35
C ILE A 49 4.64 11.22 4.78
N MET A 50 5.42 10.49 5.57
CA MET A 50 5.91 9.15 5.23
C MET A 50 4.92 8.11 5.73
N THR A 51 4.53 7.19 4.84
CA THR A 51 3.63 6.09 5.17
C THR A 51 4.34 5.09 6.07
N ASN A 52 3.70 4.70 7.17
CA ASN A 52 4.19 3.62 8.01
C ASN A 52 4.18 2.29 7.24
N ARG A 53 5.28 1.53 7.28
CA ARG A 53 5.44 0.27 6.54
C ARG A 53 4.40 -0.79 6.91
N GLU A 54 3.98 -0.85 8.17
CA GLU A 54 2.96 -1.79 8.61
C GLU A 54 1.60 -1.48 7.98
N VAL A 55 1.29 -0.21 7.70
CA VAL A 55 0.07 0.16 6.95
C VAL A 55 0.11 -0.46 5.55
N ILE A 56 1.26 -0.43 4.89
CA ILE A 56 1.44 -0.98 3.53
C ILE A 56 1.24 -2.49 3.55
N LEU A 57 1.93 -3.18 4.46
CA LEU A 57 1.89 -4.64 4.54
C LEU A 57 0.51 -5.14 4.95
N SER A 58 -0.13 -4.53 5.95
CA SER A 58 -1.49 -4.86 6.33
C SER A 58 -2.50 -4.55 5.22
N THR A 59 -2.26 -3.51 4.40
CA THR A 59 -3.10 -3.26 3.22
C THR A 59 -2.96 -4.37 2.19
N VAL A 60 -1.74 -4.85 1.92
CA VAL A 60 -1.53 -6.00 1.03
C VAL A 60 -2.23 -7.24 1.60
N GLU A 61 -2.09 -7.54 2.89
CA GLU A 61 -2.77 -8.67 3.54
C GLU A 61 -4.29 -8.61 3.41
N VAL A 62 -4.90 -7.46 3.66
CA VAL A 62 -6.36 -7.28 3.54
C VAL A 62 -6.82 -7.36 2.08
N VAL A 63 -6.08 -6.78 1.14
CA VAL A 63 -6.44 -6.84 -0.29
C VAL A 63 -6.37 -8.28 -0.82
N LYS A 64 -5.43 -9.10 -0.31
CA LYS A 64 -5.31 -10.53 -0.65
C LYS A 64 -6.51 -11.38 -0.25
N GLU A 65 -7.38 -10.88 0.62
CA GLU A 65 -8.63 -11.57 0.98
C GLU A 65 -9.59 -11.65 -0.23
N ALA A 66 -9.46 -10.73 -1.20
CA ALA A 66 -10.34 -10.61 -2.36
C ALA A 66 -9.62 -10.76 -3.71
N ILE A 67 -8.32 -10.45 -3.75
CA ILE A 67 -7.53 -10.38 -4.98
C ILE A 67 -6.39 -11.38 -4.91
N ASN A 68 -6.18 -12.14 -5.99
CA ASN A 68 -5.02 -13.01 -6.04
C ASN A 68 -3.72 -12.18 -5.93
N PRO A 69 -2.73 -12.62 -5.14
CA PRO A 69 -1.53 -11.84 -4.85
C PRO A 69 -0.78 -11.35 -6.09
N GLU A 70 -0.74 -12.13 -7.16
CA GLU A 70 -0.07 -11.79 -8.43
C GLU A 70 -0.68 -10.59 -9.16
N ASN A 71 -1.89 -10.17 -8.78
CA ASN A 71 -2.57 -9.00 -9.33
C ASN A 71 -2.44 -7.76 -8.41
N ILE A 72 -1.67 -7.85 -7.32
CA ILE A 72 -1.41 -6.74 -6.40
C ILE A 72 -0.02 -6.16 -6.70
N TYR A 73 0.05 -4.85 -6.89
CA TYR A 73 1.26 -4.11 -7.22
C TYR A 73 1.47 -3.02 -6.18
N VAL A 74 2.52 -3.11 -5.38
CA VAL A 74 2.92 -2.05 -4.46
C VAL A 74 3.89 -1.12 -5.19
N MET A 75 3.53 0.15 -5.28
CA MET A 75 4.25 1.12 -6.08
C MET A 75 4.66 2.36 -5.29
N GLU A 76 5.79 2.91 -5.66
CA GLU A 76 6.28 4.19 -5.18
C GLU A 76 6.91 4.93 -6.37
N ASN A 77 6.91 6.27 -6.30
CA ASN A 77 7.58 7.12 -7.27
C ASN A 77 8.87 7.69 -6.68
N SER A 78 9.76 8.18 -7.54
CA SER A 78 10.97 8.91 -7.12
C SER A 78 10.64 10.32 -6.63
N ALA A 79 9.83 10.41 -5.58
CA ALA A 79 9.48 11.68 -4.97
C ALA A 79 10.77 12.38 -4.51
N VAL A 80 10.86 13.68 -4.81
CA VAL A 80 12.00 14.54 -4.47
C VAL A 80 13.38 14.00 -4.86
N GLY A 81 13.46 13.15 -5.91
CA GLY A 81 14.70 12.65 -6.48
C GLY A 81 15.31 11.43 -5.76
N PHE A 82 14.60 10.83 -4.81
CA PHE A 82 15.04 9.55 -4.21
C PHE A 82 14.76 8.38 -5.14
N CYS A 83 15.73 7.45 -5.26
CA CYS A 83 15.54 6.22 -6.02
C CYS A 83 14.47 5.35 -5.35
N THR A 84 13.48 4.90 -6.14
CA THR A 84 12.37 4.13 -5.60
C THR A 84 12.83 2.80 -5.02
N ARG A 85 13.80 2.12 -5.66
CA ARG A 85 14.38 0.87 -5.16
C ARG A 85 14.93 1.00 -3.74
N LEU A 86 15.65 2.08 -3.44
CA LEU A 86 16.15 2.32 -2.08
C LEU A 86 15.03 2.47 -1.06
N SER A 87 13.89 3.05 -1.43
CA SER A 87 12.73 3.20 -0.54
C SER A 87 12.15 1.84 -0.14
N PHE A 88 12.12 0.90 -1.09
CA PHE A 88 11.68 -0.48 -0.83
C PHE A 88 12.71 -1.31 -0.05
N GLU A 89 13.99 -0.98 -0.09
CA GLU A 89 14.99 -1.69 0.73
C GLU A 89 14.95 -1.30 2.21
N ILE A 90 14.33 -0.16 2.57
CA ILE A 90 14.26 0.23 3.98
C ILE A 90 13.43 -0.78 4.75
N ASP A 91 14.04 -1.35 5.81
CA ASP A 91 13.49 -2.42 6.63
C ASP A 91 13.11 -3.68 5.83
N ASN A 92 13.82 -3.95 4.73
CA ASN A 92 13.57 -5.08 3.81
C ASN A 92 12.12 -5.12 3.29
N LEU A 93 11.49 -3.96 3.08
CA LEU A 93 10.09 -3.88 2.68
C LEU A 93 9.82 -4.61 1.35
N ALA A 94 10.74 -4.53 0.38
CA ALA A 94 10.71 -5.29 -0.87
C ALA A 94 10.44 -6.78 -0.60
N LYS A 95 11.34 -7.41 0.16
CA LYS A 95 11.26 -8.82 0.51
C LYS A 95 9.96 -9.18 1.24
N ARG A 96 9.53 -8.33 2.19
CA ARG A 96 8.29 -8.57 2.96
C ARG A 96 7.04 -8.53 2.06
N ILE A 97 7.02 -7.67 1.05
CA ILE A 97 5.93 -7.61 0.05
C ILE A 97 5.96 -8.85 -0.86
N GLU A 98 7.15 -9.27 -1.30
CA GLU A 98 7.33 -10.48 -2.11
C GLU A 98 6.93 -11.75 -1.34
N GLU A 99 7.22 -11.83 -0.03
CA GLU A 99 6.77 -12.91 0.86
C GLU A 99 5.24 -12.98 0.97
N LEU A 100 4.55 -11.85 0.77
CA LEU A 100 3.09 -11.81 0.65
C LEU A 100 2.60 -12.22 -0.75
N GLY A 101 3.49 -12.45 -1.72
CA GLY A 101 3.16 -12.82 -3.09
C GLY A 101 2.73 -11.66 -3.99
N ALA A 102 2.85 -10.42 -3.51
CA ALA A 102 2.54 -9.22 -4.28
C ALA A 102 3.76 -8.74 -5.09
N ASN A 103 3.52 -7.92 -6.10
CA ASN A 103 4.55 -7.40 -6.99
C ASN A 103 5.06 -6.04 -6.53
N LEU A 104 6.34 -5.78 -6.74
CA LEU A 104 6.97 -4.49 -6.56
C LEU A 104 6.97 -3.72 -7.88
N LEU A 105 6.64 -2.43 -7.83
CA LEU A 105 6.65 -1.57 -9.02
C LEU A 105 7.43 -0.28 -8.73
N TYR A 106 8.62 -0.20 -9.30
CA TYR A 106 9.53 0.93 -9.21
C TYR A 106 9.23 1.90 -10.34
N LEU A 107 8.45 2.96 -10.09
CA LEU A 107 7.93 3.83 -11.16
C LEU A 107 9.02 4.59 -11.93
N ASP A 108 10.19 4.78 -11.35
CA ASP A 108 11.37 5.40 -11.98
C ASP A 108 12.19 4.43 -12.85
N GLU A 109 11.88 3.13 -12.82
CA GLU A 109 12.56 2.09 -13.60
C GLU A 109 11.64 1.42 -14.66
N GLN A 110 10.36 1.80 -14.73
CA GLN A 110 9.44 1.24 -15.73
C GLN A 110 9.67 1.89 -17.11
N GLU A 111 9.45 1.10 -18.15
CA GLU A 111 9.37 1.62 -19.53
C GLU A 111 8.12 2.54 -19.67
N PRO A 112 8.18 3.59 -20.51
CA PRO A 112 7.06 4.51 -20.74
C PRO A 112 5.80 3.88 -21.34
#